data_AF-A0A7H0Y2T9-F1
#
_entry.id   AF-A0A7H0Y2T9-F1
#
_cell.length_a   1.000
_cell.length_b   1.000
_cell.length_c   1.000
_cell.angle_alpha   90.00
_cell.angle_beta   90.00
_cell.angle_gamma   90.00
#
_symmetry.space_group_name_H-M   'P 1'
#
loop_
_entity.id
_entity.type
_entity.pdbx_description
1 polymer ?
#
loop_
_entity_poly.entity_id
_entity_poly.type
_entity_poly.pdbx_seq_one_letter_code
_entity_poly.pdbx_strand_id
1 'polypeptide(L)'
;MAKIAIVKHNGSQTPYAFYTEIIDLKKDDLVVCDTQRGYETGRVLRISDSDQGVKPTRWIVSKVDTKGHVERVEKEKRISYLKQQIDIRRNEFTDVFINLLLSQNDKAMYSLLKELNELTNNINENKNNVELKDSFHFKDMSGKTFRAYKNNDCYVVLHSSDGGTVGYFYTIKSVKENLANRAWELLEDI
;
A
#
# COMPACT_ATOMS: atom_id res chain seq x y z
N MET A 1 48.61 -26.73 1.99
CA MET A 1 48.47 -27.22 0.59
C MET A 1 47.41 -26.38 -0.08
N ALA A 2 47.67 -25.89 -1.30
CA ALA A 2 46.67 -25.18 -2.08
C ALA A 2 45.52 -26.12 -2.46
N LYS A 3 44.28 -25.67 -2.29
CA LYS A 3 43.09 -26.40 -2.72
C LYS A 3 42.74 -26.03 -4.16
N ILE A 4 41.86 -26.82 -4.77
CA ILE A 4 41.36 -26.58 -6.11
C ILE A 4 39.88 -26.22 -6.02
N ALA A 5 39.52 -25.06 -6.55
CA ALA A 5 38.14 -24.61 -6.66
C ALA A 5 37.70 -24.63 -8.12
N ILE A 6 36.52 -25.20 -8.38
CA ILE A 6 35.87 -25.11 -9.68
C ILE A 6 34.97 -23.88 -9.67
N VAL A 7 35.22 -22.95 -10.58
CA VAL A 7 34.55 -21.65 -10.64
C VAL A 7 33.85 -21.49 -11.98
N LYS A 8 32.62 -20.99 -11.95
CA LYS A 8 31.89 -20.54 -13.14
C LYS A 8 31.94 -19.02 -13.23
N HIS A 9 32.57 -18.50 -14.28
CA HIS A 9 32.62 -17.04 -14.51
C HIS A 9 31.24 -16.48 -14.87
N ASN A 10 30.99 -15.24 -14.44
CA ASN A 10 29.77 -14.53 -14.80
C ASN A 10 29.71 -14.33 -16.32
N GLY A 11 28.71 -14.91 -16.98
CA GLY A 11 28.55 -14.85 -18.44
C GLY A 11 29.19 -16.00 -19.23
N SER A 12 29.88 -16.93 -18.56
CA SER A 12 30.39 -18.16 -19.19
C SER A 12 29.57 -19.38 -18.77
N GLN A 13 29.32 -20.30 -19.70
CA GLN A 13 28.70 -21.59 -19.37
C GLN A 13 29.72 -22.63 -18.89
N THR A 14 31.01 -22.40 -19.18
CA THR A 14 32.09 -23.36 -18.92
C THR A 14 32.72 -23.09 -17.56
N PRO A 15 32.79 -24.11 -16.67
CA PRO A 15 33.53 -24.00 -15.42
C PRO A 15 35.03 -24.20 -15.63
N TYR A 16 35.84 -23.54 -14.82
CA TYR A 16 37.31 -23.62 -14.84
C TYR A 16 37.86 -23.96 -13.47
N ALA A 17 39.01 -24.64 -13.42
CA ALA A 17 39.70 -24.98 -12.19
C ALA A 17 40.73 -23.90 -11.82
N PHE A 18 40.72 -23.48 -10.55
CA PHE A 18 41.65 -22.51 -9.98
C PHE A 18 42.27 -23.04 -8.69
N TYR A 19 43.53 -22.69 -8.43
CA TYR A 19 44.15 -22.84 -7.12
C TYR A 19 43.59 -21.82 -6.13
N THR A 20 43.52 -22.18 -4.86
CA THR A 20 43.11 -21.26 -3.79
C THR A 20 43.77 -21.61 -2.45
N GLU A 21 44.11 -20.58 -1.68
CA GLU A 21 44.54 -20.70 -0.28
C GLU A 21 43.50 -20.16 0.70
N ILE A 22 42.33 -19.73 0.20
CA ILE A 22 41.26 -19.16 1.02
C ILE A 22 40.61 -20.28 1.83
N ILE A 23 40.86 -20.28 3.15
CA ILE A 23 40.50 -21.38 4.06
C ILE A 23 38.99 -21.54 4.19
N ASP A 24 38.26 -20.43 4.25
CA ASP A 24 36.81 -20.38 4.48
C ASP A 24 35.98 -20.31 3.18
N LEU A 25 36.62 -20.59 2.04
CA LEU A 25 35.93 -20.61 0.76
C LEU A 25 34.87 -21.71 0.75
N LYS A 26 33.67 -21.38 0.27
CA LYS A 26 32.53 -22.30 0.19
C LYS A 26 31.91 -22.28 -1.21
N LYS A 27 31.07 -23.29 -1.46
CA LYS A 27 30.18 -23.30 -2.62
C LYS A 27 29.34 -22.01 -2.63
N ASP A 28 29.08 -21.50 -3.83
CA ASP A 28 28.32 -20.28 -4.17
C ASP A 28 28.98 -18.94 -3.79
N ASP A 29 30.14 -18.96 -3.11
CA ASP A 29 30.94 -17.77 -2.84
C ASP A 29 31.31 -17.06 -4.15
N LEU A 30 31.18 -15.74 -4.14
CA LEU A 30 31.64 -14.87 -5.22
C LEU A 30 33.14 -14.63 -5.04
N VAL A 31 33.91 -14.90 -6.09
CA VAL A 31 35.37 -14.80 -6.06
C VAL A 31 35.90 -14.01 -7.25
N VAL A 32 37.09 -13.45 -7.08
CA VAL A 32 37.89 -12.86 -8.15
C VAL A 32 39.00 -13.85 -8.52
N CYS A 33 39.07 -14.22 -9.79
CA CYS A 33 40.12 -15.09 -10.32
C CYS A 33 41.03 -14.30 -11.26
N ASP A 34 42.32 -14.64 -11.26
CA ASP A 34 43.26 -14.20 -12.29
C ASP A 34 43.03 -15.02 -13.57
N THR A 35 42.65 -14.36 -14.68
CA THR A 35 42.44 -14.97 -16.01
C THR A 35 43.43 -14.39 -17.03
N GLN A 36 43.50 -14.99 -18.22
CA GLN A 36 44.43 -14.52 -19.27
C GLN A 36 44.15 -13.10 -19.72
N ARG A 37 42.93 -12.60 -19.50
CA ARG A 37 42.47 -11.28 -19.90
C ARG A 37 42.41 -10.29 -18.74
N GLY A 38 42.99 -10.65 -17.59
CA GLY A 38 42.94 -9.86 -16.36
C GLY A 38 42.08 -10.54 -15.30
N TYR A 39 41.54 -9.76 -14.36
CA TYR A 39 40.74 -10.30 -13.27
C TYR A 39 39.27 -10.42 -13.65
N GLU A 40 38.68 -11.58 -13.38
CA GLU A 40 37.26 -11.82 -13.61
C GLU A 40 36.57 -12.39 -12.37
N THR A 41 35.30 -12.03 -12.20
CA THR A 41 34.48 -12.60 -11.13
C THR A 41 33.84 -13.91 -11.53
N GLY A 42 33.67 -14.82 -10.59
CA GLY A 42 32.92 -16.05 -10.78
C GLY A 42 32.35 -16.61 -9.48
N ARG A 43 31.50 -17.62 -9.60
CA ARG A 43 30.95 -18.34 -8.45
C ARG A 43 31.59 -19.70 -8.28
N VAL A 44 31.96 -20.02 -7.05
CA VAL A 44 32.50 -21.34 -6.69
C VAL A 44 31.39 -22.38 -6.81
N LEU A 45 31.59 -23.41 -7.63
CA LEU A 45 30.66 -24.54 -7.75
C LEU A 45 30.98 -25.64 -6.74
N ARG A 46 32.28 -25.93 -6.56
CA ARG A 46 32.78 -26.96 -5.64
C ARG A 46 34.26 -26.74 -5.35
N ILE A 47 34.73 -27.33 -4.25
CA ILE A 47 36.11 -27.29 -3.80
C ILE A 47 36.58 -28.75 -3.66
N SER A 48 37.80 -29.02 -4.09
CA SER A 48 38.43 -30.33 -4.13
C SER A 48 39.89 -30.23 -3.69
N ASP A 49 40.39 -31.28 -3.06
CA ASP A 49 41.81 -31.42 -2.72
C ASP A 49 42.61 -32.10 -3.84
N SER A 50 41.94 -32.64 -4.87
CA SER A 50 42.55 -33.24 -6.06
C SER A 50 42.04 -32.62 -7.36
N ASP A 51 42.85 -32.69 -8.41
CA ASP A 51 42.58 -32.07 -9.72
C ASP A 51 41.51 -32.82 -10.53
N GLN A 52 41.18 -34.06 -10.18
CA GLN A 52 40.13 -34.89 -10.82
C GLN A 52 40.15 -34.80 -12.36
N GLY A 53 41.35 -34.73 -12.97
CA GLY A 53 41.54 -34.63 -14.42
C GLY A 53 41.48 -33.23 -15.03
N VAL A 54 41.21 -32.17 -14.25
CA VAL A 54 41.26 -30.76 -14.69
C VAL A 54 42.33 -30.02 -13.91
N LYS A 55 43.51 -29.87 -14.53
CA LYS A 55 44.66 -29.24 -13.88
C LYS A 55 44.51 -27.71 -13.86
N PRO A 56 44.39 -27.08 -12.68
CA PRO A 56 44.36 -25.64 -12.58
C PRO A 56 45.71 -25.03 -12.97
N THR A 57 45.68 -23.85 -13.59
CA THR A 57 46.88 -23.10 -13.99
C THR A 57 46.95 -21.70 -13.39
N ARG A 58 45.87 -21.28 -12.71
CA ARG A 58 45.64 -19.91 -12.25
C ARG A 58 45.00 -19.92 -10.86
N TRP A 59 44.95 -18.76 -10.23
CA TRP A 59 44.57 -18.63 -8.82
C TRP A 59 43.27 -17.84 -8.62
N ILE A 60 42.55 -18.21 -7.57
CA ILE A 60 41.59 -17.32 -6.91
C ILE A 60 42.38 -16.33 -6.08
N VAL A 61 42.14 -15.05 -6.34
CA VAL A 61 42.87 -13.92 -5.77
C VAL A 61 42.17 -13.40 -4.52
N SER A 62 40.85 -13.37 -4.53
CA SER A 62 40.07 -12.86 -3.40
C SER A 62 38.64 -13.39 -3.38
N LYS A 63 38.07 -13.47 -2.18
CA LYS A 63 36.65 -13.69 -1.94
C LYS A 63 35.97 -12.33 -1.81
N VAL A 64 34.86 -12.14 -2.52
CA VAL A 64 34.10 -10.88 -2.53
C VAL A 64 33.08 -10.91 -1.40
N ASP A 65 33.20 -9.97 -0.46
CA ASP A 65 32.18 -9.73 0.56
C ASP A 65 31.12 -8.78 0.02
N THR A 66 29.90 -9.28 -0.20
CA THR A 66 28.74 -8.50 -0.62
C THR A 66 27.70 -8.31 0.49
N LYS A 67 27.96 -8.83 1.70
CA LYS A 67 26.95 -8.93 2.77
C LYS A 67 26.35 -7.56 3.12
N GLY A 68 27.19 -6.57 3.37
CA GLY A 68 26.74 -5.21 3.72
C GLY A 68 25.93 -4.53 2.59
N HIS A 69 26.23 -4.83 1.33
CA HIS A 69 25.45 -4.32 0.20
C HIS A 69 24.07 -4.98 0.12
N VAL A 70 24.01 -6.31 0.27
CA VAL A 70 22.74 -7.06 0.26
C VAL A 70 21.83 -6.57 1.37
N GLU A 71 22.34 -6.45 2.60
CA GLU A 71 21.59 -5.94 3.75
C GLU A 71 21.03 -4.53 3.50
N ARG A 72 21.84 -3.65 2.91
CA ARG A 72 21.40 -2.29 2.56
C ARG A 72 20.28 -2.31 1.52
N VAL A 73 20.42 -3.10 0.46
CA VAL A 73 19.40 -3.22 -0.60
C VAL A 73 18.09 -3.80 -0.04
N GLU A 74 18.16 -4.82 0.81
CA GLU A 74 16.97 -5.38 1.47
C GLU A 74 16.29 -4.37 2.40
N LYS A 75 17.08 -3.62 3.16
CA LYS A 75 16.57 -2.53 4.01
C LYS A 75 15.88 -1.45 3.19
N GLU A 76 16.48 -1.00 2.09
CA GLU A 76 15.90 0.00 1.18
C GLU A 76 14.58 -0.50 0.58
N LYS A 77 14.53 -1.76 0.12
CA LYS A 77 13.28 -2.39 -0.36
C LYS A 77 12.21 -2.41 0.72
N ARG A 78 12.57 -2.77 1.96
CA ARG A 78 11.62 -2.82 3.08
C ARG A 78 11.09 -1.43 3.45
N ILE A 79 11.95 -0.41 3.47
CA ILE A 79 11.55 0.98 3.71
C ILE A 79 10.58 1.44 2.63
N SER A 80 10.89 1.19 1.35
CA SER A 80 10.01 1.57 0.23
C SER A 80 8.63 0.92 0.34
N TYR A 81 8.59 -0.39 0.63
CA TYR A 81 7.35 -1.12 0.84
C TYR A 81 6.53 -0.52 1.99
N LEU A 82 7.17 -0.26 3.14
CA LEU A 82 6.47 0.31 4.29
C LEU A 82 5.93 1.72 4.01
N LYS A 83 6.69 2.57 3.33
CA LYS A 83 6.22 3.91 2.91
C LYS A 83 4.99 3.81 2.02
N GLN A 84 5.02 2.93 1.02
CA GLN A 84 3.87 2.71 0.13
C GLN A 84 2.63 2.25 0.92
N GLN A 85 2.79 1.33 1.87
CA GLN A 85 1.68 0.88 2.72
C GLN A 85 1.13 2.00 3.62
N ILE A 86 2.01 2.86 4.15
CA ILE A 86 1.61 4.04 4.92
C ILE A 86 0.81 5.01 4.04
N ASP A 87 1.28 5.31 2.83
CA ASP A 87 0.62 6.25 1.93
C ASP A 87 -0.75 5.73 1.46
N ILE A 88 -0.87 4.43 1.17
CA ILE A 88 -2.16 3.79 0.86
C ILE A 88 -3.13 3.99 2.02
N ARG A 89 -2.73 3.65 3.24
CA ARG A 89 -3.57 3.84 4.44
C ARG A 89 -3.90 5.30 4.71
N ARG A 90 -2.96 6.21 4.46
CA ARG A 90 -3.20 7.64 4.63
C ARG A 90 -4.28 8.15 3.68
N ASN A 91 -4.28 7.66 2.44
CA ASN A 91 -5.28 8.02 1.42
C ASN A 91 -6.67 7.44 1.69
N GLU A 92 -6.82 6.48 2.63
CA GLU A 92 -8.12 5.99 3.08
C GLU A 92 -8.83 6.97 4.02
N PHE A 93 -8.11 7.94 4.59
CA PHE A 93 -8.67 8.93 5.51
C PHE A 93 -9.03 10.23 4.78
N THR A 94 -10.22 10.77 5.08
CA THR A 94 -10.65 12.07 4.57
C THR A 94 -9.97 13.21 5.35
N ASP A 95 -9.81 14.37 4.72
CA ASP A 95 -9.24 15.56 5.37
C ASP A 95 -10.01 15.95 6.64
N VAL A 96 -11.33 15.72 6.66
CA VAL A 96 -12.17 15.93 7.85
C VAL A 96 -11.76 15.03 9.00
N PHE A 97 -11.53 13.75 8.72
CA PHE A 97 -11.10 12.79 9.75
C PHE A 97 -9.68 13.10 10.26
N ILE A 98 -8.78 13.50 9.36
CA ILE A 98 -7.42 13.94 9.72
C ILE A 98 -7.48 15.18 10.63
N ASN A 99 -8.29 16.18 10.28
CA ASN A 99 -8.45 17.39 11.08
C ASN A 99 -9.06 17.09 12.46
N LEU A 100 -10.02 16.16 12.54
CA LEU A 100 -10.60 15.72 13.80
C LEU A 100 -9.54 15.07 14.70
N LEU A 101 -8.71 14.17 14.16
CA LEU A 101 -7.59 13.57 14.88
C LEU A 101 -6.58 14.60 15.39
N LEU A 102 -6.22 15.58 14.55
CA LEU A 102 -5.32 16.67 14.93
C LEU A 102 -5.89 17.49 16.09
N SER A 103 -7.20 17.78 16.07
CA SER A 103 -7.88 18.56 17.11
C SER A 103 -7.86 17.91 18.49
N GLN A 104 -7.65 16.60 18.59
CA GLN A 104 -7.56 15.92 19.88
C GLN A 104 -6.32 16.34 20.67
N ASN A 105 -5.24 16.71 19.97
CA ASN A 105 -3.96 17.09 20.58
C ASN A 105 -3.57 18.56 20.33
N ASP A 106 -4.19 19.21 19.34
CA ASP A 106 -3.99 20.62 19.00
C ASP A 106 -5.22 21.47 19.35
N LYS A 107 -5.10 22.28 20.41
CA LYS A 107 -6.15 23.19 20.89
C LYS A 107 -6.54 24.26 19.87
N ALA A 108 -5.62 24.71 19.03
CA ALA A 108 -5.92 25.70 18.00
C ALA A 108 -6.80 25.08 16.91
N MET A 109 -6.45 23.88 16.45
CA MET A 109 -7.26 23.12 15.49
C MET A 109 -8.66 22.81 16.04
N TYR A 110 -8.77 22.43 17.32
CA TYR A 110 -10.06 22.23 17.99
C TYR A 110 -10.93 23.49 17.96
N SER A 111 -10.36 24.65 18.27
CA SER A 111 -11.09 25.91 18.31
C SER A 111 -11.62 26.31 16.92
N LEU A 112 -10.81 26.13 15.88
CA LEU A 112 -11.21 26.37 14.49
C LEU A 112 -12.35 25.45 14.03
N LEU A 113 -12.27 24.15 14.34
CA LEU A 113 -13.33 23.19 13.99
C LEU A 113 -14.63 23.47 14.75
N LYS A 114 -14.53 23.90 16.01
CA LYS A 114 -15.70 24.29 16.81
C LYS A 114 -16.41 25.50 16.20
N GLU A 115 -15.67 26.56 15.89
CA GLU A 115 -16.21 27.77 15.27
C GLU A 115 -16.83 27.49 13.90
N LEU A 116 -16.14 26.69 13.06
CA LEU A 116 -16.67 26.27 11.76
C LEU A 116 -18.00 25.52 11.92
N ASN A 117 -18.08 24.60 12.88
CA ASN A 117 -19.29 23.82 13.15
C ASN A 117 -20.46 24.70 13.63
N GLU A 118 -20.19 25.67 14.51
CA GLU A 118 -21.18 26.66 14.97
C GLU A 118 -21.72 27.49 13.79
N LEU A 119 -20.85 27.95 12.90
CA LEU A 119 -21.25 28.69 11.69
C LEU A 119 -22.09 27.83 10.73
N THR A 120 -21.69 26.59 10.48
CA THR A 120 -22.43 25.69 9.58
C THR A 120 -23.75 25.19 10.18
N ASN A 121 -23.82 24.96 11.49
CA ASN A 121 -25.08 24.57 12.14
C ASN A 121 -26.09 25.72 12.15
N ASN A 122 -25.65 26.96 12.37
CA ASN A 122 -26.51 28.14 12.25
C ASN A 122 -27.04 28.35 10.81
N ILE A 123 -26.26 27.97 9.79
CA ILE A 123 -26.71 27.98 8.38
C ILE A 123 -27.69 26.82 8.11
N ASN A 124 -27.44 25.64 8.68
CA ASN A 124 -28.28 24.46 8.49
C ASN A 124 -29.60 24.54 9.27
N GLU A 125 -29.65 25.13 10.46
CA GLU A 125 -30.92 25.41 11.15
C GLU A 125 -31.79 26.40 10.36
N ASN A 126 -31.18 27.39 9.72
CA ASN A 126 -31.88 28.31 8.82
C ASN A 126 -32.31 27.66 7.49
N LYS A 127 -31.60 26.62 7.00
CA LYS A 127 -32.00 25.80 5.83
C LYS A 127 -32.96 24.65 6.16
N ASN A 128 -33.01 24.19 7.41
CA ASN A 128 -33.87 23.10 7.85
C ASN A 128 -35.35 23.51 7.99
N ASN A 129 -35.70 24.75 7.66
CA ASN A 129 -37.07 25.20 7.43
C ASN A 129 -37.59 24.88 6.01
N VAL A 130 -37.03 23.86 5.34
CA VAL A 130 -37.71 23.23 4.21
C VAL A 130 -38.75 22.26 4.77
N GLU A 131 -40.04 22.58 4.57
CA GLU A 131 -41.13 21.63 4.77
C GLU A 131 -40.89 20.44 3.83
N LEU A 132 -40.49 19.30 4.41
CA LEU A 132 -40.39 18.06 3.67
C LEU A 132 -41.81 17.56 3.37
N LYS A 133 -42.09 17.29 2.09
CA LYS A 133 -43.34 16.65 1.67
C LYS A 133 -43.54 15.32 2.40
N ASP A 134 -44.81 14.91 2.55
CA ASP A 134 -45.16 13.62 3.17
C ASP A 134 -44.66 12.41 2.36
N SER A 135 -44.40 12.58 1.07
CA SER A 135 -43.62 11.64 0.28
C SER A 135 -42.84 12.35 -0.82
N PHE A 136 -41.70 11.80 -1.23
CA PHE A 136 -40.90 12.32 -2.33
C PHE A 136 -40.03 11.23 -2.97
N HIS A 137 -39.66 11.46 -4.23
CA HIS A 137 -38.67 10.65 -4.95
C HIS A 137 -37.31 11.31 -4.89
N PHE A 138 -36.26 10.51 -4.77
CA PHE A 138 -34.89 11.01 -4.79
C PHE A 138 -33.94 9.99 -5.41
N LYS A 139 -32.78 10.49 -5.80
CA LYS A 139 -31.65 9.70 -6.29
C LYS A 139 -30.50 9.80 -5.29
N ASP A 140 -29.87 8.67 -4.96
CA ASP A 140 -28.68 8.67 -4.11
C ASP A 140 -27.39 8.92 -4.92
N MET A 141 -26.25 8.99 -4.24
CA MET A 141 -24.94 9.16 -4.90
C MET A 141 -24.55 8.00 -5.82
N SER A 142 -25.11 6.80 -5.62
CA SER A 142 -24.89 5.66 -6.53
C SER A 142 -25.73 5.76 -7.81
N GLY A 143 -26.67 6.70 -7.81
CA GLY A 143 -27.58 6.97 -8.89
C GLY A 143 -28.84 6.09 -8.88
N LYS A 144 -29.08 5.36 -7.80
CA LYS A 144 -30.30 4.59 -7.61
C LYS A 144 -31.44 5.49 -7.17
N THR A 145 -32.64 5.18 -7.65
CA THR A 145 -33.85 5.92 -7.31
C THR A 145 -34.57 5.26 -6.15
N PHE A 146 -35.08 6.09 -5.26
CA PHE A 146 -35.77 5.67 -4.04
C PHE A 146 -37.03 6.51 -3.85
N ARG A 147 -37.96 5.97 -3.07
CA ARG A 147 -39.16 6.69 -2.63
C ARG A 147 -39.22 6.74 -1.13
N ALA A 148 -39.32 7.95 -0.57
CA ALA A 148 -39.45 8.18 0.85
C ALA A 148 -40.91 8.50 1.21
N TYR A 149 -41.40 7.94 2.32
CA TYR A 149 -42.70 8.24 2.90
C TYR A 149 -42.56 8.61 4.36
N LYS A 150 -43.16 9.71 4.78
CA LYS A 150 -43.18 10.14 6.16
C LYS A 150 -44.05 9.19 6.97
N ASN A 151 -43.51 8.71 8.08
CA ASN A 151 -44.19 7.88 9.06
C ASN A 151 -43.88 8.43 10.46
N ASN A 152 -44.80 9.23 10.99
CA ASN A 152 -44.64 9.98 12.25
C ASN A 152 -43.32 10.77 12.27
N ASP A 153 -42.37 10.35 13.11
CA ASP A 153 -41.09 11.04 13.36
C ASP A 153 -39.94 10.57 12.45
N CYS A 154 -40.24 9.76 11.44
CA CYS A 154 -39.25 9.21 10.51
C CYS A 154 -39.76 9.18 9.07
N TYR A 155 -38.86 8.87 8.12
CA TYR A 155 -39.17 8.51 6.76
C TYR A 155 -38.82 7.05 6.51
N VAL A 156 -39.73 6.33 5.86
CA VAL A 156 -39.49 5.00 5.31
C VAL A 156 -39.08 5.16 3.85
N VAL A 157 -37.85 4.77 3.54
CA VAL A 157 -37.27 4.80 2.20
C VAL A 157 -37.37 3.40 1.60
N LEU A 158 -38.13 3.28 0.51
CA LEU A 158 -38.34 2.02 -0.20
C LEU A 158 -37.42 1.95 -1.43
N HIS A 159 -36.86 0.76 -1.64
CA HIS A 159 -36.12 0.39 -2.85
C HIS A 159 -36.71 -0.90 -3.43
N SER A 160 -37.09 -0.85 -4.71
CA SER A 160 -37.53 -2.03 -5.46
C SER A 160 -36.31 -2.80 -5.95
N SER A 161 -36.19 -4.07 -5.55
CA SER A 161 -35.14 -4.98 -6.05
C SER A 161 -35.78 -6.27 -6.56
N ASP A 162 -35.04 -7.03 -7.37
CA ASP A 162 -35.50 -8.26 -8.02
C ASP A 162 -35.97 -9.38 -7.05
N GLY A 163 -35.86 -9.17 -5.74
CA GLY A 163 -36.32 -10.08 -4.68
C GLY A 163 -37.34 -9.48 -3.70
N GLY A 164 -37.88 -8.29 -3.96
CA GLY A 164 -38.87 -7.62 -3.11
C GLY A 164 -38.56 -6.15 -2.79
N THR A 165 -39.40 -5.54 -1.95
CA THR A 165 -39.24 -4.16 -1.49
C THR A 165 -38.51 -4.16 -0.15
N VAL A 166 -37.35 -3.51 -0.09
CA VAL A 166 -36.60 -3.30 1.17
C VAL A 166 -36.84 -1.87 1.64
N GLY A 167 -37.26 -1.73 2.90
CA GLY A 167 -37.53 -0.45 3.55
C GLY A 167 -36.45 -0.09 4.58
N TYR A 168 -35.95 1.13 4.51
CA TYR A 168 -35.00 1.69 5.47
C TYR A 168 -35.64 2.86 6.23
N PHE A 169 -35.39 2.94 7.53
CA PHE A 169 -35.91 4.02 8.37
C PHE A 169 -34.86 5.12 8.55
N TYR A 170 -35.25 6.36 8.29
CA TYR A 170 -34.42 7.54 8.48
C TYR A 170 -35.13 8.54 9.38
N THR A 171 -34.43 9.10 10.36
CA THR A 171 -35.01 10.22 11.13
C THR A 171 -35.22 11.43 10.23
N ILE A 172 -36.16 12.32 10.57
CA ILE A 172 -36.37 13.58 9.83
C ILE A 172 -35.06 14.38 9.73
N LYS A 173 -34.25 14.38 10.81
CA LYS A 173 -32.94 15.02 10.83
C LYS A 173 -31.99 14.43 9.79
N SER A 174 -31.87 13.10 9.75
CA SER A 174 -31.01 12.40 8.79
C SER A 174 -31.45 12.64 7.34
N VAL A 175 -32.74 12.71 7.06
CA VAL A 175 -33.25 13.04 5.72
C VAL A 175 -32.83 14.44 5.30
N LYS A 176 -33.03 15.44 6.19
CA LYS A 176 -32.62 16.82 5.92
C LYS A 176 -31.12 16.94 5.71
N GLU A 177 -30.32 16.24 6.51
CA GLU A 177 -28.85 16.18 6.35
C GLU A 177 -28.43 15.57 5.01
N ASN A 178 -29.05 14.47 4.58
CA ASN A 178 -28.74 13.86 3.28
C ASN A 178 -29.07 14.78 2.10
N LEU A 179 -30.20 15.51 2.18
CA LEU A 179 -30.58 16.51 1.18
C LEU A 179 -29.65 17.72 1.19
N ALA A 180 -29.32 18.25 2.39
CA ALA A 180 -28.45 19.41 2.55
C ALA A 180 -27.02 19.13 2.03
N ASN A 181 -26.51 17.92 2.29
CA ASN A 181 -25.18 17.49 1.86
C ASN A 181 -25.14 17.01 0.40
N ARG A 182 -26.24 17.11 -0.36
CA ARG A 182 -26.38 16.59 -1.72
C ARG A 182 -26.07 15.11 -1.87
N ALA A 183 -26.19 14.35 -0.78
CA ALA A 183 -26.13 12.89 -0.83
C ALA A 183 -27.39 12.33 -1.49
N TRP A 184 -28.53 13.02 -1.30
CA TRP A 184 -29.80 12.76 -1.97
C TRP A 184 -30.19 13.94 -2.84
N GLU A 185 -30.54 13.67 -4.10
CA GLU A 185 -31.05 14.64 -5.05
C GLU A 185 -32.54 14.41 -5.26
N LEU A 186 -33.38 15.40 -4.94
CA LEU A 186 -34.83 15.31 -5.16
C LEU A 186 -35.11 15.23 -6.66
N LEU A 187 -35.96 14.30 -7.04
CA LEU A 187 -36.51 14.24 -8.40
C LEU A 187 -37.80 15.03 -8.41
N GLU A 188 -38.02 15.84 -9.45
CA GLU A 188 -39.33 16.47 -9.66
C GLU A 188 -40.39 15.37 -9.80
N ASP A 189 -41.48 15.48 -9.04
CA ASP A 189 -42.60 14.54 -9.14
C ASP A 189 -43.19 14.66 -10.56
N ILE A 190 -43.22 13.54 -11.30
CA ILE A 190 -43.97 13.40 -12.56
C ILE A 190 -45.45 13.19 -12.23
#